data_AF-A0A4Q6DW75-F1
#
_entry.id   AF-A0A4Q6DW75-F1
#
_cell.length_a   1.000
_cell.length_b   1.000
_cell.length_c   1.000
_cell.angle_alpha   90.00
_cell.angle_beta   90.00
_cell.angle_gamma   90.00
#
_symmetry.space_group_name_H-M   'P 1'
#
loop_
_entity.id
_entity.type
_entity.pdbx_description
1 polymer ?
#
loop_
_entity_poly.entity_id
_entity_poly.type
_entity_poly.pdbx_seq_one_letter_code
_entity_poly.pdbx_strand_id
1 'polypeptide(L)'
;QVGNVVTYDAFTSTSKNENWGWLGGMESNMSSFVIFGGRNGVDVDEISSNKGEGEVLYNAGTRFKVLSRTPRKNRPGVFDFVMAEVDEAGEVVPEAPTPVLAAPKSEPEPETQLICPPNHIFDGNGCVKVD
;
A
#
# COMPACT_ATOMS: atom_id res chain seq x y z
N GLN A 1 -19.52 1.83 -18.16
CA GLN A 1 -20.42 2.90 -17.64
C GLN A 1 -20.43 2.81 -16.11
N VAL A 2 -20.87 3.84 -15.39
CA VAL A 2 -21.02 3.74 -13.92
C VAL A 2 -22.02 2.63 -13.60
N GLY A 3 -21.72 1.81 -12.59
CA GLY A 3 -22.49 0.63 -12.19
C GLY A 3 -22.10 -0.65 -12.92
N ASN A 4 -21.38 -0.58 -14.05
CA ASN A 4 -20.93 -1.78 -14.75
C ASN A 4 -19.87 -2.51 -13.93
N VAL A 5 -19.94 -3.84 -13.99
CA VAL A 5 -18.85 -4.72 -13.56
C VAL A 5 -17.97 -4.99 -14.77
N VAL A 6 -16.66 -4.87 -14.58
CA VAL A 6 -15.64 -5.25 -15.55
C VAL A 6 -14.81 -6.38 -14.99
N THR A 7 -14.28 -7.19 -15.90
CA THR A 7 -13.40 -8.31 -15.59
C THR A 7 -12.23 -8.25 -16.55
N TYR A 8 -11.03 -8.47 -16.04
CA TYR A 8 -9.82 -8.54 -16.85
C TYR A 8 -9.36 -9.99 -16.94
N ASP A 9 -9.05 -10.44 -18.16
CA ASP A 9 -8.59 -11.81 -18.42
C ASP A 9 -7.14 -12.06 -17.94
N ALA A 10 -6.41 -10.98 -17.64
CA ALA A 10 -5.06 -11.00 -17.09
C ALA A 10 -5.05 -10.51 -15.64
N PHE A 11 -3.93 -10.72 -14.96
CA PHE A 11 -3.68 -10.06 -13.68
C PHE A 11 -3.84 -8.55 -13.81
N THR A 12 -4.46 -7.93 -12.80
CA THR A 12 -4.59 -6.47 -12.73
C THR A 12 -3.61 -5.95 -11.71
N SER A 13 -2.69 -5.09 -12.15
CA SER A 13 -1.70 -4.43 -11.30
C SER A 13 -2.18 -3.03 -10.93
N THR A 14 -2.01 -2.69 -9.65
CA THR A 14 -2.28 -1.37 -9.08
C THR A 14 -1.23 -1.05 -8.04
N SER A 15 -1.34 0.10 -7.36
CA SER A 15 -0.49 0.40 -6.23
C SER A 15 -1.18 1.21 -5.15
N LYS A 16 -0.63 1.05 -3.94
CA LYS A 16 -0.96 1.78 -2.72
C LYS A 16 -0.46 3.23 -2.72
N ASN A 17 0.58 3.54 -3.50
CA ASN A 17 1.15 4.87 -3.51
C ASN A 17 0.19 5.85 -4.21
N GLU A 18 0.02 7.07 -3.72
CA GLU A 18 -0.82 8.07 -4.40
C GLU A 18 -0.07 8.81 -5.53
N ASN A 19 1.27 8.76 -5.51
CA ASN A 19 2.13 9.45 -6.47
C ASN A 19 2.52 8.54 -7.65
N TRP A 20 1.69 8.50 -8.68
CA TRP A 20 1.91 7.67 -9.87
C TRP A 20 2.22 8.52 -11.10
N GLY A 21 3.51 8.86 -11.27
CA GLY A 21 4.01 9.39 -12.55
C GLY A 21 3.81 8.42 -13.74
N TRP A 22 3.62 7.12 -13.46
CA TRP A 22 3.55 6.02 -14.43
C TRP A 22 2.18 5.82 -15.09
N LEU A 23 1.07 6.21 -14.45
CA LEU A 23 -0.27 6.16 -15.07
C LEU A 23 -0.51 7.30 -16.06
N GLY A 24 0.57 8.02 -16.38
CA GLY A 24 0.52 9.27 -17.09
C GLY A 24 -0.28 10.27 -16.27
N GLY A 25 0.41 11.20 -15.61
CA GLY A 25 -0.19 12.18 -14.70
C GLY A 25 -1.30 13.04 -15.33
N MET A 26 -1.61 14.20 -14.72
CA MET A 26 -2.62 15.14 -15.26
C MET A 26 -2.44 15.46 -16.76
N GLU A 27 -1.24 15.26 -17.31
CA GLU A 27 -0.89 15.50 -18.70
C GLU A 27 -1.07 14.31 -19.66
N SER A 28 -1.35 13.09 -19.19
CA SER A 28 -1.46 11.94 -20.10
C SER A 28 -2.77 11.90 -20.89
N ASN A 29 -2.69 11.25 -22.05
CA ASN A 29 -3.83 10.94 -22.89
C ASN A 29 -4.49 9.60 -22.49
N MET A 30 -4.14 9.05 -21.33
CA MET A 30 -4.63 7.76 -20.87
C MET A 30 -5.67 7.96 -19.78
N SER A 31 -6.71 7.13 -19.81
CA SER A 31 -7.66 7.06 -18.69
C SER A 31 -6.97 6.37 -17.51
N SER A 32 -7.19 6.85 -16.30
CA SER A 32 -6.69 6.22 -15.08
C SER A 32 -7.84 5.64 -14.26
N PHE A 33 -7.54 4.62 -13.47
CA PHE A 33 -8.47 4.06 -12.52
C PHE A 33 -7.81 3.97 -11.14
N VAL A 34 -8.61 4.18 -10.10
CA VAL A 34 -8.26 3.94 -8.72
C VAL A 34 -9.17 2.82 -8.21
N ILE A 35 -8.58 1.84 -7.53
CA ILE A 35 -9.35 0.79 -6.85
C ILE A 35 -9.55 1.22 -5.39
N PHE A 36 -10.80 1.40 -5.02
CA PHE A 36 -11.27 1.75 -3.69
C PHE A 36 -11.66 0.48 -2.95
N GLY A 37 -10.89 0.16 -1.90
CA GLY A 37 -11.03 -1.09 -1.16
C GLY A 37 -10.69 -2.31 -2.02
N GLY A 38 -10.95 -3.49 -1.47
CA GLY A 38 -10.56 -4.75 -2.07
C GLY A 38 -9.85 -5.63 -1.06
N ARG A 39 -10.10 -6.92 -1.13
CA ARG A 39 -9.59 -7.89 -0.16
C ARG A 39 -8.60 -8.85 -0.78
N ASN A 40 -8.79 -9.17 -2.05
CA ASN A 40 -8.06 -10.28 -2.67
C ASN A 40 -6.82 -9.82 -3.46
N GLY A 41 -6.51 -8.52 -3.45
CA GLY A 41 -5.25 -7.99 -3.95
C GLY A 41 -4.10 -8.43 -3.05
N VAL A 42 -3.02 -8.91 -3.66
CA VAL A 42 -1.81 -9.33 -2.95
C VAL A 42 -0.77 -8.23 -3.08
N ASP A 43 -0.26 -7.76 -1.95
CA ASP A 43 0.91 -6.89 -1.90
C ASP A 43 2.14 -7.70 -2.32
N VAL A 44 2.78 -7.27 -3.41
CA VAL A 44 3.93 -7.98 -3.99
C VAL A 44 5.23 -7.20 -3.84
N ASP A 45 5.23 -6.12 -3.07
CA ASP A 45 6.39 -5.23 -2.96
C ASP A 45 7.66 -5.98 -2.50
N GLU A 46 7.52 -6.92 -1.56
CA GLU A 46 8.66 -7.68 -1.03
C GLU A 46 9.28 -8.69 -2.00
N ILE A 47 8.50 -9.16 -2.98
CA ILE A 47 8.92 -10.15 -3.97
C ILE A 47 9.16 -9.54 -5.35
N SER A 48 8.78 -8.27 -5.55
CA SER A 48 9.00 -7.53 -6.79
C SER A 48 10.48 -7.23 -6.98
N SER A 49 10.92 -7.20 -8.25
CA SER A 49 12.24 -6.68 -8.61
C SER A 49 12.36 -5.17 -8.40
N ASN A 50 11.22 -4.47 -8.33
CA ASN A 50 11.13 -3.03 -8.09
C ASN A 50 10.46 -2.78 -6.74
N LYS A 51 11.23 -2.96 -5.66
CA LYS A 51 10.75 -2.72 -4.29
C LYS A 51 10.40 -1.26 -4.04
N GLY A 52 9.42 -1.00 -3.17
CA GLY A 52 8.99 0.33 -2.76
C GLY A 52 7.97 0.98 -3.71
N GLU A 53 7.60 0.33 -4.81
CA GLU A 53 6.54 0.80 -5.70
C GLU A 53 5.15 0.55 -5.12
N GLY A 54 5.03 -0.29 -4.08
CA GLY A 54 3.77 -0.57 -3.39
C GLY A 54 2.76 -1.29 -4.28
N GLU A 55 3.25 -2.13 -5.19
CA GLU A 55 2.43 -2.87 -6.16
C GLU A 55 1.49 -3.86 -5.45
N VAL A 56 0.24 -3.85 -5.91
CA VAL A 56 -0.81 -4.79 -5.51
C VAL A 56 -1.34 -5.48 -6.76
N LEU A 57 -1.22 -6.81 -6.79
CA LEU A 57 -1.68 -7.67 -7.87
C LEU A 57 -3.00 -8.35 -7.53
N TYR A 58 -3.95 -8.26 -8.45
CA TYR A 58 -5.21 -8.99 -8.43
C TYR A 58 -5.18 -10.11 -9.47
N ASN A 59 -5.81 -11.23 -9.16
CA ASN A 59 -5.88 -12.38 -10.06
C ASN A 59 -6.60 -12.05 -11.38
N ALA A 60 -6.27 -12.82 -12.41
CA ALA A 60 -7.10 -12.89 -13.61
C ALA A 60 -8.53 -13.27 -13.23
N GLY A 61 -9.51 -12.61 -13.85
CA GLY A 61 -10.92 -12.82 -13.54
C GLY A 61 -11.46 -12.02 -12.35
N THR A 62 -10.62 -11.25 -11.63
CA THR A 62 -11.14 -10.34 -10.60
C THR A 62 -12.13 -9.35 -11.20
N ARG A 63 -13.24 -9.14 -10.47
CA ARG A 63 -14.37 -8.34 -10.90
C ARG A 63 -14.33 -6.98 -10.21
N PHE A 64 -14.50 -5.92 -10.98
CA PHE A 64 -14.49 -4.56 -10.47
C PHE A 64 -15.72 -3.78 -10.93
N LYS A 65 -16.44 -3.17 -9.99
CA LYS A 65 -17.58 -2.29 -10.30
C LYS A 65 -17.10 -0.86 -10.45
N VAL A 66 -17.51 -0.21 -11.54
CA VAL A 66 -17.24 1.21 -11.77
C VAL A 66 -18.15 2.04 -10.87
N LEU A 67 -17.58 2.67 -9.85
CA LEU A 67 -18.31 3.52 -8.90
C LEU A 67 -18.45 4.96 -9.41
N SER A 68 -17.41 5.47 -10.07
CA SER A 68 -17.44 6.81 -10.65
C SER A 68 -16.69 6.87 -11.98
N ARG A 69 -17.04 7.86 -12.79
CA ARG A 69 -16.40 8.18 -14.07
C ARG A 69 -16.42 9.68 -14.26
N THR A 70 -15.25 10.31 -14.15
CA THR A 70 -15.09 11.76 -14.22
C THR A 70 -14.31 12.12 -15.48
N PRO A 71 -14.85 12.95 -16.39
CA PRO A 71 -14.10 13.42 -17.55
C PRO A 71 -12.97 14.35 -17.11
N ARG A 72 -11.77 14.21 -17.71
CA ARG A 72 -10.66 15.15 -17.47
C ARG A 72 -10.94 16.47 -18.20
N LYS A 73 -10.91 17.58 -17.45
CA LYS A 73 -11.30 18.93 -17.93
C LYS A 73 -10.62 19.36 -19.24
N ASN A 74 -9.37 18.96 -19.46
CA ASN A 74 -8.57 19.42 -20.60
C ASN A 74 -8.26 18.32 -21.62
N ARG A 75 -8.93 17.16 -21.55
CA ARG A 75 -8.66 15.99 -22.40
C ARG A 75 -9.97 15.29 -22.80
N PRO A 76 -10.62 15.70 -23.91
CA PRO A 76 -11.82 15.05 -24.40
C PRO A 76 -11.61 13.56 -24.62
N GLY A 77 -12.51 12.73 -24.09
CA GLY A 77 -12.42 11.26 -24.22
C GLY A 77 -11.56 10.57 -23.17
N VAL A 78 -10.88 11.30 -22.28
CA VAL A 78 -10.11 10.75 -21.17
C VAL A 78 -10.90 10.84 -19.87
N PHE A 79 -10.91 9.76 -19.10
CA PHE A 79 -11.68 9.65 -17.87
C PHE A 79 -10.83 9.17 -16.70
N ASP A 80 -11.15 9.68 -15.53
CA ASP A 80 -10.72 9.13 -14.24
C ASP A 80 -11.86 8.24 -13.71
N PHE A 81 -11.52 7.00 -13.38
CA PHE A 81 -12.46 6.03 -12.84
C PHE A 81 -12.15 5.75 -11.37
N VAL A 82 -13.20 5.62 -10.56
CA VAL A 82 -13.12 4.95 -9.26
C VAL A 82 -13.83 3.62 -9.38
N MET A 83 -13.18 2.56 -8.94
CA MET A 83 -13.65 1.19 -9.05
C MET A 83 -13.55 0.51 -7.70
N ALA A 84 -14.36 -0.53 -7.45
CA ALA A 84 -14.20 -1.37 -6.26
C ALA A 84 -14.28 -2.84 -6.64
N GLU A 85 -13.50 -3.68 -5.97
CA GLU A 85 -13.62 -5.13 -6.09
C GLU A 85 -15.04 -5.57 -5.70
N VAL A 86 -15.63 -6.49 -6.49
CA VAL A 86 -16.95 -7.05 -6.20
C VAL A 86 -16.93 -8.57 -6.19
N ASP A 87 -17.85 -9.15 -5.44
CA ASP A 87 -18.07 -10.59 -5.39
C ASP A 87 -18.86 -11.12 -6.60
N GLU A 88 -19.24 -12.39 -6.57
CA GLU A 88 -20.01 -13.02 -7.64
C GLU A 88 -21.39 -12.39 -7.85
N ALA A 89 -22.01 -11.89 -6.77
CA ALA A 89 -23.29 -11.19 -6.78
C ALA A 89 -23.16 -9.73 -7.29
N GLY A 90 -21.93 -9.20 -7.38
CA GLY A 90 -21.67 -7.83 -7.78
C GLY A 90 -21.73 -6.82 -6.63
N GLU A 91 -21.70 -7.32 -5.39
CA GLU A 91 -21.62 -6.53 -4.18
C GLU A 91 -20.17 -6.16 -3.87
N VAL A 92 -19.97 -4.96 -3.33
CA VAL A 92 -18.62 -4.45 -3.02
C VAL A 92 -18.00 -5.31 -1.93
N VAL A 93 -16.82 -5.87 -2.23
CA VAL A 93 -16.04 -6.60 -1.24
C VAL A 93 -15.44 -5.56 -0.29
N PRO A 94 -15.83 -5.56 1.00
CA PRO A 94 -15.21 -4.65 1.97
C PRO A 94 -13.72 -4.98 2.06
N GLU A 95 -12.90 -3.93 2.14
CA GLU A 95 -11.49 -4.08 2.46
C GLU A 95 -11.37 -4.93 3.73
N ALA A 96 -10.51 -5.96 3.71
CA ALA A 96 -10.21 -6.63 4.97
C ALA A 96 -9.66 -5.56 5.92
N PRO A 97 -10.02 -5.59 7.23
CA PRO A 97 -9.26 -4.80 8.18
C PRO A 97 -7.81 -5.16 7.95
N THR A 98 -6.99 -4.15 7.63
CA THR A 98 -5.54 -4.33 7.60
C THR A 98 -5.22 -5.08 8.90
N PRO A 99 -4.55 -6.25 8.88
CA PRO A 99 -3.98 -6.76 10.10
C PRO A 99 -3.21 -5.56 10.64
N VAL A 100 -3.62 -5.05 11.81
CA VAL A 100 -2.77 -4.13 12.53
C VAL A 100 -1.54 -4.99 12.73
N LEU A 101 -0.52 -4.78 11.88
CA LEU A 101 0.83 -5.18 12.20
C LEU A 101 0.97 -4.62 13.60
N ALA A 102 0.97 -5.50 14.60
CA ALA A 102 1.27 -5.12 15.96
C ALA A 102 2.48 -4.21 15.78
N ALA A 103 2.31 -2.93 16.15
CA ALA A 103 3.31 -1.89 15.91
C ALA A 103 4.66 -2.55 16.14
N PRO A 104 5.58 -2.52 15.16
CA PRO A 104 6.81 -3.31 15.20
C PRO A 104 7.29 -3.21 16.63
N LYS A 105 7.29 -4.35 17.36
CA LYS A 105 7.62 -4.37 18.79
C LYS A 105 8.82 -3.47 18.86
N SER A 106 8.66 -2.30 19.50
CA SER A 106 9.68 -1.27 19.52
C SER A 106 10.96 -2.02 19.81
N GLU A 107 11.87 -2.03 18.84
CA GLU A 107 13.17 -2.63 19.02
C GLU A 107 13.64 -2.09 20.38
N PRO A 108 13.98 -2.96 21.35
CA PRO A 108 14.28 -2.48 22.69
C PRO A 108 15.27 -1.34 22.51
N GLU A 109 14.92 -0.15 23.02
CA GLU A 109 15.79 1.01 22.93
C GLU A 109 17.19 0.53 23.29
N PRO A 110 18.24 0.85 22.50
CA PRO A 110 19.58 0.42 22.84
C PRO A 110 19.79 0.86 24.27
N GLU A 111 19.91 -0.11 25.19
CA GLU A 111 20.16 0.16 26.59
C GLU A 111 21.34 1.11 26.58
N THR A 112 21.12 2.33 27.08
CA THR A 112 22.17 3.30 27.27
C THR A 112 23.17 2.61 28.18
N GLN A 113 24.17 1.95 27.60
CA GLN A 113 25.20 1.28 28.38
C GLN A 113 25.80 2.39 29.22
N LEU A 114 25.66 2.27 30.55
CA LEU A 114 26.20 3.25 31.46
C LEU A 114 27.72 3.12 31.36
N ILE A 115 28.33 3.89 30.46
CA ILE A 115 29.78 3.85 30.26
C ILE A 115 30.39 4.52 31.48
N CYS A 116 31.02 3.72 32.33
CA CYS A 116 31.80 4.25 33.42
C CYS A 116 33.05 4.97 32.88
N PRO A 117 33.45 6.10 33.50
CA PRO A 117 34.71 6.75 33.15
C PRO A 117 35.89 5.80 33.40
N PRO A 118 37.06 6.06 32.78
CA PRO A 118 38.26 5.25 32.99
C PRO A 118 38.54 5.01 34.49
N ASN A 119 38.98 3.80 34.83
CA ASN A 119 39.22 3.32 36.21
C ASN A 119 37.96 3.21 37.09
N HIS A 120 36.78 3.02 36.51
CA HIS A 120 35.55 2.72 37.24
C HIS A 120 34.83 1.50 36.64
N ILE A 121 34.15 0.71 37.48
CA ILE A 121 33.33 -0.44 37.09
C ILE A 121 31.88 -0.19 37.53
N PHE A 122 30.89 -0.59 36.73
CA PHE A 122 29.47 -0.51 37.10
C PHE A 122 29.08 -1.70 37.99
N ASP A 123 28.57 -1.44 39.20
CA ASP A 123 28.21 -2.48 40.20
C ASP A 123 26.72 -2.85 40.21
N GLY A 124 25.94 -2.31 39.28
CA GLY A 124 24.48 -2.45 39.24
C GLY A 124 23.72 -1.27 39.86
N ASN A 125 24.38 -0.43 40.66
CA ASN A 125 23.81 0.79 41.26
C ASN A 125 24.55 2.06 40.83
N GLY A 126 25.77 1.96 40.31
CA GLY A 126 26.56 3.10 39.86
C GLY A 126 27.96 2.72 39.39
N CYS A 127 28.70 3.72 38.90
CA CYS A 127 30.12 3.55 38.59
C CYS A 127 30.96 3.73 39.85
N VAL A 128 31.72 2.70 40.22
CA VAL A 128 32.59 2.67 41.40
C VAL A 128 34.04 2.67 40.95
N LYS A 129 34.87 3.53 41.55
CA LYS A 129 36.30 3.63 41.23
C LYS A 129 37.03 2.36 41.66
N VAL A 130 37.85 1.82 40.77
CA VAL A 130 38.81 0.76 41.11
C VAL A 130 40.19 1.39 41.34
N ASP A 131 40.75 1.14 42.52
CA ASP A 131 42.09 1.54 42.91
C ASP A 131 43.17 0.59 42.35
#